data_AF-G8RQY1-F1
#
_entry.id   AF-G8RQY1-F1
#
_cell.length_a   1.000
_cell.length_b   1.000
_cell.length_c   1.000
_cell.angle_alpha   90.00
_cell.angle_beta   90.00
_cell.angle_gamma   90.00
#
_symmetry.space_group_name_H-M   'P 1'
#
loop_
_entity.id
_entity.type
_entity.pdbx_description
1 polymer ?
#
loop_
_entity_poly.entity_id
_entity_poly.type
_entity_poly.pdbx_seq_one_letter_code
_entity_poly.pdbx_strand_id
1 'polypeptide(L)'
;MSPGAAPQVNPARIDRARDELPDGYEVANIAGPVRTAVWWGFGAQSTADPPQCGVLADPVVDAASTRGWSGSGAGGIVYAVVSESAEGLDPAVSAECDRWSLSGGHADGTVTSTAAPTIEGAATVAMTTDTTTVVEGGTETHSHADTVVAHLRNHVVVVSVVTDPGSPNPRLGADFANELMVKTVAALRS
;
A
#
# COMPACT_ATOMS: atom_id res chain seq x y z
N MET A 1 17.98 -22.26 -22.60
CA MET A 1 17.01 -21.17 -22.44
C MET A 1 17.69 -20.08 -21.62
N SER A 2 18.08 -18.98 -22.24
CA SER A 2 18.56 -17.81 -21.50
C SER A 2 17.36 -17.19 -20.78
N PRO A 3 17.48 -16.78 -19.50
CA PRO A 3 16.40 -16.04 -18.85
C PRO A 3 16.19 -14.74 -19.63
N GLY A 4 14.96 -14.50 -20.11
CA GLY A 4 14.60 -13.24 -20.75
C GLY A 4 14.87 -12.09 -19.78
N ALA A 5 15.40 -10.97 -20.29
CA ALA A 5 15.58 -9.79 -19.47
C ALA A 5 14.21 -9.34 -18.93
N ALA A 6 14.01 -9.36 -17.61
CA ALA A 6 12.74 -8.92 -17.06
C ALA A 6 12.44 -7.47 -17.51
N PRO A 7 11.16 -7.14 -17.78
CA PRO A 7 10.77 -5.85 -18.33
C PRO A 7 11.30 -4.69 -17.48
N GLN A 8 11.80 -3.65 -18.13
CA GLN A 8 12.28 -2.44 -17.46
C GLN A 8 11.12 -1.70 -16.81
N VAL A 9 11.27 -1.31 -15.54
CA VAL A 9 10.31 -0.47 -14.82
C VAL A 9 10.56 1.00 -15.18
N ASN A 10 9.51 1.73 -15.56
CA ASN A 10 9.54 3.17 -15.80
C ASN A 10 8.56 3.90 -14.88
N PRO A 11 9.04 4.54 -13.78
CA PRO A 11 8.21 5.29 -12.84
C PRO A 11 7.35 6.40 -13.44
N ALA A 12 7.73 6.95 -14.60
CA ALA A 12 6.93 7.99 -15.27
C ALA A 12 5.57 7.49 -15.79
N ARG A 13 5.34 6.16 -15.80
CA ARG A 13 4.11 5.55 -16.33
C ARG A 13 3.07 5.26 -15.26
N ILE A 14 3.35 5.55 -13.98
CA ILE A 14 2.42 5.26 -12.89
C ILE A 14 1.06 5.97 -13.06
N ASP A 15 1.04 7.11 -13.74
CA ASP A 15 -0.18 7.87 -13.97
C ASP A 15 -1.17 7.17 -14.90
N ARG A 16 -0.74 6.19 -15.70
CA ARG A 16 -1.65 5.39 -16.54
C ARG A 16 -2.60 4.53 -15.71
N ALA A 17 -2.20 4.14 -14.49
CA ALA A 17 -3.05 3.34 -13.61
C ALA A 17 -4.24 4.15 -13.06
N ARG A 18 -4.27 5.48 -13.23
CA ARG A 18 -5.40 6.34 -12.84
C ARG A 18 -6.67 6.02 -13.64
N ASP A 19 -6.51 5.51 -14.86
CA ASP A 19 -7.63 5.14 -15.74
C ASP A 19 -8.45 3.97 -15.17
N GLU A 20 -7.95 3.30 -14.13
CA GLU A 20 -8.61 2.20 -13.43
C GLU A 20 -9.47 2.66 -12.24
N LEU A 21 -9.41 3.95 -11.89
CA LEU A 21 -10.24 4.50 -10.84
C LEU A 21 -11.71 4.55 -11.27
N PRO A 22 -12.66 4.36 -10.34
CA PRO A 22 -14.06 4.65 -10.61
C PRO A 22 -14.25 6.10 -11.07
N ASP A 23 -15.30 6.32 -11.87
CA ASP A 23 -15.67 7.66 -12.30
C ASP A 23 -15.89 8.60 -11.11
N GLY A 24 -15.46 9.86 -11.26
CA GLY A 24 -15.65 10.91 -10.27
C GLY A 24 -14.59 10.99 -9.17
N TYR A 25 -13.53 10.18 -9.24
CA TYR A 25 -12.38 10.30 -8.35
C TYR A 25 -11.60 11.61 -8.58
N GLU A 26 -11.30 12.32 -7.49
CA GLU A 26 -10.45 13.50 -7.49
C GLU A 26 -9.00 13.10 -7.25
N VAL A 27 -8.11 13.36 -8.22
CA VAL A 27 -6.73 12.88 -8.20
C VAL A 27 -5.74 13.98 -7.80
N ALA A 28 -4.82 13.65 -6.90
CA ALA A 28 -3.68 14.47 -6.52
C ALA A 28 -2.36 13.71 -6.73
N ASN A 29 -1.27 14.43 -7.04
CA ASN A 29 0.05 13.82 -7.16
C ASN A 29 0.67 13.58 -5.78
N ILE A 30 1.41 12.48 -5.65
CA ILE A 30 2.23 12.15 -4.48
C ILE A 30 3.71 12.20 -4.85
N ALA A 31 4.50 12.81 -3.97
CA ALA A 31 5.95 12.79 -3.98
C ALA A 31 6.48 12.79 -2.53
N GLY A 32 7.71 12.32 -2.33
CA GLY A 32 8.34 12.27 -1.01
C GLY A 32 8.20 10.91 -0.31
N PRO A 33 8.30 10.86 1.04
CA PRO A 33 8.30 9.61 1.78
C PRO A 33 7.01 8.81 1.61
N VAL A 34 7.14 7.52 1.29
CA VAL A 34 6.03 6.55 1.32
C VAL A 34 5.87 6.06 2.76
N ARG A 35 4.73 6.37 3.38
CA ARG A 35 4.42 6.01 4.76
C ARG A 35 3.00 5.42 4.81
N THR A 36 2.88 4.16 4.42
CA THR A 36 1.59 3.46 4.34
C THR A 36 0.91 3.37 5.70
N ALA A 37 1.69 3.24 6.78
CA ALA A 37 1.14 3.28 8.14
C ALA A 37 0.40 4.60 8.42
N VAL A 38 0.86 5.72 7.86
CA VAL A 38 0.16 7.02 7.98
C VAL A 38 -1.16 7.01 7.21
N TRP A 39 -1.21 6.38 6.05
CA TRP A 39 -2.46 6.23 5.29
C TRP A 39 -3.48 5.37 6.02
N TRP A 40 -3.03 4.38 6.80
CA TRP A 40 -3.89 3.55 7.65
C TRP A 40 -4.42 4.27 8.90
N GLY A 41 -4.01 5.52 9.12
CA GLY A 41 -4.47 6.37 10.24
C GLY A 41 -3.50 6.45 11.42
N PHE A 42 -2.30 5.87 11.33
CA PHE A 42 -1.29 5.97 12.39
C PHE A 42 -0.45 7.25 12.29
N GLY A 43 0.10 7.69 13.42
CA GLY A 43 1.10 8.75 13.43
C GLY A 43 2.45 8.29 12.85
N ALA A 44 3.29 9.25 12.43
CA ALA A 44 4.62 8.96 11.84
C ALA A 44 5.61 8.24 12.77
N GLN A 45 5.29 8.10 14.06
CA GLN A 45 6.09 7.40 15.07
C GLN A 45 5.44 6.07 15.50
N SER A 46 4.63 5.45 14.63
CA SER A 46 4.05 4.15 14.93
C SER A 46 5.11 3.06 15.07
N THR A 47 4.80 2.08 15.92
CA THR A 47 5.65 0.94 16.21
C THR A 47 4.92 -0.35 15.91
N ALA A 48 5.62 -1.25 15.21
CA ALA A 48 5.16 -2.59 14.94
C ALA A 48 5.48 -3.52 16.12
N ASP A 49 4.60 -4.47 16.39
CA ASP A 49 4.86 -5.62 17.25
C ASP A 49 4.42 -6.91 16.54
N PRO A 50 5.36 -7.82 16.19
CA PRO A 50 6.81 -7.70 16.40
C PRO A 50 7.48 -6.57 15.58
N PRO A 51 8.58 -5.95 16.05
CA PRO A 51 9.22 -4.82 15.36
C PRO A 51 9.66 -5.10 13.92
N GLN A 52 10.08 -6.34 13.62
CA GLN A 52 10.51 -6.72 12.28
C GLN A 52 9.39 -6.66 11.24
N CYS A 53 8.11 -6.69 11.64
CA CYS A 53 6.98 -6.63 10.71
C CYS A 53 6.72 -5.21 10.17
N GLY A 54 7.29 -4.17 10.79
CA GLY A 54 7.06 -2.78 10.39
C GLY A 54 7.50 -2.46 8.95
N VAL A 55 8.49 -3.17 8.41
CA VAL A 55 8.95 -3.01 7.02
C VAL A 55 7.88 -3.40 5.99
N LEU A 56 6.89 -4.21 6.36
CA LEU A 56 5.77 -4.54 5.47
C LEU A 56 4.82 -3.35 5.30
N ALA A 57 4.61 -2.55 6.35
CA ALA A 57 3.84 -1.31 6.25
C ALA A 57 4.61 -0.18 5.59
N ASP A 58 5.86 0.04 5.99
CA ASP A 58 6.68 1.14 5.47
C ASP A 58 7.99 0.56 4.87
N PRO A 59 7.98 0.09 3.61
CA PRO A 59 9.17 -0.46 2.98
C PRO A 59 10.28 0.58 2.82
N VAL A 60 11.54 0.14 2.93
CA VAL A 60 12.71 1.01 2.78
C VAL A 60 12.86 1.42 1.31
N VAL A 61 12.72 2.72 1.03
CA VAL A 61 12.76 3.29 -0.33
C VAL A 61 13.55 4.59 -0.37
N ASP A 62 14.05 4.97 -1.54
CA ASP A 62 14.55 6.33 -1.78
C ASP A 62 13.36 7.28 -1.97
N ALA A 63 13.07 8.08 -0.95
CA ALA A 63 11.96 9.03 -0.97
C ALA A 63 12.07 10.10 -2.08
N ALA A 64 13.27 10.40 -2.57
CA ALA A 64 13.46 11.36 -3.67
C ALA A 64 13.03 10.78 -5.03
N SER A 65 13.00 9.45 -5.15
CA SER A 65 12.59 8.75 -6.36
C SER A 65 11.07 8.52 -6.45
N THR A 66 10.35 8.73 -5.34
CA THR A 66 8.91 8.44 -5.24
C THR A 66 8.11 9.24 -6.27
N ARG A 67 7.29 8.51 -7.02
CA ARG A 67 6.25 9.05 -7.89
C ARG A 67 4.95 8.33 -7.62
N GLY A 68 3.84 9.05 -7.66
CA GLY A 68 2.55 8.42 -7.54
C GLY A 68 1.43 9.43 -7.47
N TRP A 69 0.29 8.92 -7.02
CA TRP A 69 -0.93 9.69 -6.91
C TRP A 69 -1.84 9.13 -5.81
N SER A 70 -2.73 9.97 -5.31
CA SER A 70 -3.92 9.55 -4.60
C SER A 70 -5.16 9.93 -5.39
N GLY A 71 -6.25 9.18 -5.19
CA GLY A 71 -7.57 9.49 -5.71
C GLY A 71 -8.60 9.35 -4.59
N SER A 72 -9.43 10.37 -4.38
CA SER A 72 -10.52 10.32 -3.40
C SER A 72 -11.86 10.27 -4.12
N GLY A 73 -12.76 9.38 -3.71
CA GLY A 73 -14.08 9.25 -4.32
C GLY A 73 -14.97 8.27 -3.58
N ALA A 74 -16.03 7.83 -4.25
CA ALA A 74 -16.98 6.87 -3.69
C ALA A 74 -16.28 5.54 -3.39
N GLY A 75 -16.35 5.11 -2.13
CA GLY A 75 -15.80 3.84 -1.66
C GLY A 75 -14.42 3.95 -0.98
N GLY A 76 -13.77 5.11 -1.02
CA GLY A 76 -12.56 5.39 -0.24
C GLY A 76 -11.48 6.19 -0.97
N ILE A 77 -10.32 6.30 -0.35
CA ILE A 77 -9.12 6.92 -0.91
C ILE A 77 -8.19 5.82 -1.43
N VAL A 78 -7.76 5.96 -2.68
CA VAL A 78 -6.80 5.06 -3.33
C VAL A 78 -5.45 5.76 -3.41
N TYR A 79 -4.38 5.05 -3.10
CA TYR A 79 -2.99 5.48 -3.24
C TYR A 79 -2.29 4.51 -4.18
N ALA A 80 -1.49 5.03 -5.12
CA ALA A 80 -0.57 4.23 -5.92
C ALA A 80 0.75 4.97 -6.05
N VAL A 81 1.84 4.35 -5.57
CA VAL A 81 3.18 4.92 -5.61
C VAL A 81 4.20 3.91 -6.09
N VAL A 82 5.26 4.40 -6.73
CA VAL A 82 6.46 3.66 -7.07
C VAL A 82 7.67 4.45 -6.60
N SER A 83 8.63 3.75 -5.99
CA SER A 83 9.89 4.32 -5.54
C SER A 83 11.02 3.33 -5.82
N GLU A 84 12.22 3.83 -6.05
CA GLU A 84 13.42 3.01 -6.07
C GLU A 84 13.69 2.43 -4.66
N SER A 85 14.16 1.19 -4.64
CA SER A 85 14.62 0.53 -3.43
C SER A 85 15.86 -0.28 -3.74
N ALA A 86 16.84 -0.24 -2.83
CA ALA A 86 18.01 -1.09 -2.89
C ALA A 86 17.74 -2.49 -2.31
N GLU A 87 16.61 -2.67 -1.62
CA GLU A 87 16.30 -3.85 -0.83
C GLU A 87 15.06 -4.58 -1.38
N GLY A 88 15.18 -5.90 -1.50
CA GLY A 88 14.03 -6.76 -1.75
C GLY A 88 13.28 -7.06 -0.46
N LEU A 89 12.11 -7.70 -0.60
CA LEU A 89 11.41 -8.27 0.54
C LEU A 89 12.19 -9.47 1.09
N ASP A 90 12.50 -9.46 2.38
CA ASP A 90 12.99 -10.64 3.09
C ASP A 90 11.84 -11.68 3.18
N PRO A 91 11.98 -12.87 2.58
CA PRO A 91 10.95 -13.90 2.64
C PRO A 91 10.62 -14.35 4.07
N ALA A 92 11.58 -14.30 5.00
CA ALA A 92 11.36 -14.68 6.40
C ALA A 92 10.36 -13.72 7.07
N VAL A 93 10.51 -12.41 6.84
CA VAL A 93 9.57 -11.41 7.36
C VAL A 93 8.16 -11.66 6.84
N SER A 94 8.01 -11.93 5.53
CA SER A 94 6.68 -12.21 4.95
C SER A 94 6.03 -13.49 5.50
N ALA A 95 6.83 -14.48 5.91
CA ALA A 95 6.32 -15.74 6.47
C ALA A 95 5.98 -15.63 7.96
N GLU A 96 6.71 -14.80 8.71
CA GLU A 96 6.55 -14.65 10.16
C GLU A 96 5.50 -13.59 10.55
N CYS A 97 5.21 -12.65 9.66
CA CYS A 97 4.32 -11.51 9.90
C CYS A 97 2.91 -11.71 9.29
N ASP A 98 2.34 -12.91 9.42
CA ASP A 98 0.97 -13.21 8.94
C ASP A 98 -0.09 -12.37 9.68
N ARG A 99 0.10 -12.12 10.97
CA ARG A 99 -0.72 -11.20 11.76
C ARG A 99 0.14 -10.49 12.79
N TRP A 100 0.06 -9.18 12.83
CA TRP A 100 0.88 -8.33 13.70
C TRP A 100 0.14 -7.04 14.04
N SER A 101 0.64 -6.27 15.00
CA SER A 101 0.00 -5.03 15.46
C SER A 101 0.83 -3.79 15.17
N LEU A 102 0.14 -2.68 14.95
CA LEU A 102 0.70 -1.33 14.94
C LEU A 102 0.06 -0.52 16.05
N SER A 103 0.87 0.28 16.73
CA SER A 103 0.41 1.27 17.70
C SER A 103 1.14 2.59 17.51
N GLY A 104 0.49 3.71 17.79
CA GLY A 104 1.10 5.02 17.68
C GLY A 104 0.16 6.17 18.05
N GLY A 105 0.55 6.95 19.05
CA GLY A 105 -0.27 8.06 19.56
C GLY A 105 -1.58 7.55 20.16
N HIS A 106 -2.69 7.86 19.51
CA HIS A 106 -4.05 7.46 19.91
C HIS A 106 -4.63 6.32 19.07
N ALA A 107 -3.82 5.74 18.18
CA ALA A 107 -4.24 4.71 17.25
C ALA A 107 -3.57 3.37 17.58
N ASP A 108 -4.38 2.32 17.60
CA ASP A 108 -3.96 0.92 17.67
C ASP A 108 -4.64 0.16 16.53
N GLY A 109 -3.96 -0.84 15.97
CA GLY A 109 -4.56 -1.65 14.92
C GLY A 109 -3.87 -2.97 14.70
N THR A 110 -4.56 -3.82 13.96
CA THR A 110 -4.09 -5.14 13.55
C THR A 110 -3.89 -5.15 12.05
N VAL A 111 -2.74 -5.65 11.61
CA VAL A 111 -2.43 -5.94 10.22
C VAL A 111 -2.49 -7.46 10.04
N THR A 112 -3.19 -7.92 9.01
CA THR A 112 -3.29 -9.34 8.65
C THR A 112 -2.92 -9.52 7.19
N SER A 113 -2.06 -10.49 6.90
CA SER A 113 -1.70 -10.86 5.55
C SER A 113 -2.89 -11.52 4.84
N THR A 114 -3.02 -11.25 3.54
CA THR A 114 -4.08 -11.80 2.69
C THR A 114 -3.50 -12.35 1.39
N ALA A 115 -4.35 -12.93 0.54
CA ALA A 115 -3.92 -13.45 -0.74
C ALA A 115 -3.42 -12.31 -1.65
N ALA A 116 -2.12 -12.31 -1.93
CA ALA A 116 -1.49 -11.34 -2.82
C ALA A 116 -1.65 -11.74 -4.31
N PRO A 117 -1.69 -10.76 -5.23
CA PRO A 117 -1.81 -11.05 -6.65
C PRO A 117 -0.49 -11.62 -7.17
N THR A 118 -0.56 -12.63 -8.04
CA THR A 118 0.65 -13.17 -8.68
C THR A 118 1.13 -12.21 -9.76
N ILE A 119 2.37 -11.73 -9.63
CA ILE A 119 3.02 -10.85 -10.60
C ILE A 119 4.37 -11.45 -10.99
N GLU A 120 4.56 -11.72 -12.29
CA GLU A 120 5.79 -12.31 -12.79
C GLU A 120 7.01 -11.46 -12.41
N GLY A 121 8.02 -12.10 -11.79
CA GLY A 121 9.27 -11.45 -11.40
C GLY A 121 9.13 -10.41 -10.29
N ALA A 122 8.07 -10.49 -9.47
CA ALA A 122 7.87 -9.65 -8.30
C ALA A 122 7.59 -10.51 -7.06
N ALA A 123 8.12 -10.09 -5.91
CA ALA A 123 7.62 -10.56 -4.62
C ALA A 123 6.48 -9.64 -4.18
N THR A 124 5.34 -10.21 -3.81
CA THR A 124 4.11 -9.46 -3.53
C THR A 124 3.55 -9.85 -2.17
N VAL A 125 3.18 -8.85 -1.38
CA VAL A 125 2.47 -9.01 -0.11
C VAL A 125 1.18 -8.22 -0.18
N ALA A 126 0.08 -8.80 0.27
CA ALA A 126 -1.18 -8.12 0.47
C ALA A 126 -1.53 -8.16 1.95
N MET A 127 -2.07 -7.06 2.46
CA MET A 127 -2.40 -6.87 3.86
C MET A 127 -3.74 -6.16 3.97
N THR A 128 -4.49 -6.53 4.99
CA THR A 128 -5.65 -5.79 5.47
C THR A 128 -5.33 -5.24 6.85
N THR A 129 -5.63 -3.97 7.07
CA THR A 129 -5.38 -3.26 8.33
C THR A 129 -6.68 -2.71 8.88
N ASP A 130 -7.00 -3.07 10.11
CA ASP A 130 -8.07 -2.46 10.89
C ASP A 130 -7.46 -1.60 11.99
N THR A 131 -7.75 -0.31 11.97
CA THR A 131 -7.21 0.68 12.91
C THR A 131 -8.34 1.28 13.74
N THR A 132 -8.13 1.42 15.04
CA THR A 132 -9.02 2.16 15.94
C THR A 132 -8.26 3.34 16.52
N THR A 133 -8.83 4.54 16.38
CA THR A 133 -8.30 5.76 16.98
C THR A 133 -9.26 6.25 18.05
N VAL A 134 -8.75 6.53 19.25
CA VAL A 134 -9.56 7.01 20.39
C VAL A 134 -9.18 8.44 20.73
N VAL A 135 -10.12 9.38 20.61
CA VAL A 135 -9.86 10.78 21.02
C VAL A 135 -10.12 10.98 22.53
N GLU A 136 -9.64 12.09 23.11
CA GLU A 136 -9.74 12.37 24.55
C GLU A 136 -11.17 12.29 25.14
N GLY A 137 -12.20 12.49 24.31
CA GLY A 137 -13.60 12.35 24.69
C GLY A 137 -14.14 10.91 24.71
N GLY A 138 -13.32 9.91 24.38
CA GLY A 138 -13.69 8.50 24.27
C GLY A 138 -14.39 8.11 22.97
N THR A 139 -14.52 9.03 22.01
CA THR A 139 -15.04 8.69 20.67
C THR A 139 -14.01 7.86 19.92
N GLU A 140 -14.47 6.74 19.36
CA GLU A 140 -13.66 5.84 18.55
C GLU A 140 -13.94 6.07 17.06
N THR A 141 -12.88 6.12 16.27
CA THR A 141 -12.94 6.07 14.81
C THR A 141 -12.29 4.77 14.35
N HIS A 142 -13.04 3.95 13.62
CA HIS A 142 -12.51 2.73 13.01
C HIS A 142 -12.19 3.00 11.54
N SER A 143 -10.95 2.77 11.15
CA SER A 143 -10.48 2.82 9.76
C SER A 143 -10.15 1.41 9.28
N HIS A 144 -10.29 1.20 7.97
CA HIS A 144 -9.96 -0.04 7.30
C HIS A 144 -9.15 0.26 6.04
N ALA A 145 -8.08 -0.50 5.81
CA ALA A 145 -7.28 -0.36 4.60
C ALA A 145 -6.87 -1.72 4.02
N ASP A 146 -6.94 -1.83 2.70
CA ASP A 146 -6.36 -2.94 1.95
C ASP A 146 -5.15 -2.45 1.18
N THR A 147 -3.98 -3.07 1.41
CA THR A 147 -2.71 -2.65 0.84
C THR A 147 -2.03 -3.81 0.14
N VAL A 148 -1.46 -3.55 -1.04
CA VAL A 148 -0.60 -4.47 -1.75
C VAL A 148 0.76 -3.79 -1.96
N VAL A 149 1.84 -4.53 -1.69
CA VAL A 149 3.22 -4.10 -1.92
C VAL A 149 3.88 -5.07 -2.89
N ALA A 150 4.45 -4.57 -3.97
CA ALA A 150 5.19 -5.35 -4.96
C ALA A 150 6.65 -4.90 -5.03
N HIS A 151 7.57 -5.82 -4.76
CA HIS A 151 9.02 -5.61 -4.88
C HIS A 151 9.48 -6.06 -6.27
N LEU A 152 9.88 -5.10 -7.10
CA LEU A 152 10.28 -5.25 -8.50
C LEU A 152 11.78 -4.94 -8.68
N ARG A 153 12.66 -5.93 -8.45
CA ARG A 153 14.13 -5.76 -8.52
C ARG A 153 14.66 -4.56 -7.70
N ASN A 154 14.69 -3.37 -8.30
CA ASN A 154 15.17 -2.11 -7.74
C ASN A 154 14.05 -1.10 -7.47
N HIS A 155 12.79 -1.52 -7.48
CA HIS A 155 11.64 -0.67 -7.19
C HIS A 155 10.69 -1.36 -6.21
N VAL A 156 9.98 -0.55 -5.43
CA VAL A 156 8.81 -0.97 -4.66
C VAL A 156 7.61 -0.21 -5.19
N VAL A 157 6.51 -0.92 -5.40
CA VAL A 157 5.20 -0.35 -5.75
C VAL A 157 4.26 -0.61 -4.60
N VAL A 158 3.54 0.42 -4.15
CA VAL A 158 2.53 0.29 -3.10
C VAL A 158 1.20 0.76 -3.68
N VAL A 159 0.18 -0.07 -3.54
CA VAL A 159 -1.23 0.30 -3.72
C VAL A 159 -1.90 0.18 -2.37
N SER A 160 -2.61 1.21 -1.93
CA SER A 160 -3.39 1.18 -0.70
C SER A 160 -4.76 1.78 -0.93
N VAL A 161 -5.78 1.13 -0.39
CA VAL A 161 -7.18 1.56 -0.46
C VAL A 161 -7.67 1.75 0.95
N VAL A 162 -7.94 2.98 1.34
CA VAL A 162 -8.40 3.35 2.68
C VAL A 162 -9.89 3.67 2.60
N THR A 163 -10.69 2.92 3.35
CA THR A 163 -12.13 3.14 3.41
C THR A 163 -12.45 4.33 4.32
N ASP A 164 -13.31 5.23 3.85
CA ASP A 164 -13.88 6.29 4.69
C ASP A 164 -14.93 5.73 5.69
N PRO A 165 -14.72 5.88 7.01
CA PRO A 165 -15.65 5.38 8.02
C PRO A 165 -17.04 6.02 7.88
N GLY A 166 -18.08 5.19 7.75
CA GLY A 166 -19.47 5.67 7.69
C GLY A 166 -19.94 6.15 6.31
N SER A 167 -19.14 5.99 5.25
CA SER A 167 -19.60 6.25 3.88
C SER A 167 -20.80 5.34 3.52
N PRO A 168 -21.87 5.88 2.90
CA PRO A 168 -23.01 5.07 2.45
C PRO A 168 -22.72 4.27 1.17
N ASN A 169 -21.58 4.54 0.52
CA ASN A 169 -21.20 3.87 -0.72
C ASN A 169 -20.58 2.49 -0.45
N PRO A 170 -20.72 1.53 -1.38
CA PRO A 170 -19.95 0.29 -1.32
C PRO A 170 -18.46 0.58 -1.23
N ARG A 171 -17.77 -0.12 -0.33
CA ARG A 171 -16.34 0.05 -0.10
C ARG A 171 -15.53 -0.51 -1.27
N LEU A 172 -14.50 0.20 -1.69
CA LEU A 172 -13.41 -0.44 -2.41
C LEU A 172 -12.66 -1.33 -1.42
N GLY A 173 -12.32 -2.55 -1.82
CA GLY A 173 -11.67 -3.52 -0.94
C GLY A 173 -10.51 -4.26 -1.61
N ALA A 174 -10.05 -5.31 -0.97
CA ALA A 174 -8.88 -6.11 -1.36
C ALA A 174 -8.86 -6.51 -2.85
N ASP A 175 -9.99 -6.90 -3.43
CA ASP A 175 -10.06 -7.28 -4.85
C ASP A 175 -9.68 -6.12 -5.78
N PHE A 176 -10.16 -4.91 -5.47
CA PHE A 176 -9.80 -3.70 -6.21
C PHE A 176 -8.32 -3.37 -6.03
N ALA A 177 -7.79 -3.44 -4.80
CA ALA A 177 -6.37 -3.19 -4.52
C ALA A 177 -5.45 -4.18 -5.27
N ASN A 178 -5.83 -5.46 -5.29
CA ASN A 178 -5.12 -6.53 -6.00
C ASN A 178 -5.11 -6.31 -7.51
N GLU A 179 -6.28 -6.04 -8.10
CA GLU A 179 -6.39 -5.77 -9.54
C GLU A 179 -5.62 -4.50 -9.93
N LEU A 180 -5.75 -3.43 -9.15
CA LEU A 180 -5.04 -2.18 -9.39
C LEU A 180 -3.52 -2.37 -9.30
N MET A 181 -3.02 -3.19 -8.38
CA MET A 181 -1.59 -3.51 -8.31
C MET A 181 -1.11 -4.20 -9.61
N VAL A 182 -1.85 -5.19 -10.10
CA VAL A 182 -1.51 -5.88 -11.36
C VAL A 182 -1.44 -4.90 -12.53
N LYS A 183 -2.44 -4.04 -12.66
CA LYS A 183 -2.52 -3.04 -13.74
C LYS A 183 -1.44 -1.95 -13.60
N THR A 184 -1.14 -1.55 -12.38
CA THR A 184 -0.05 -0.59 -12.08
C THR A 184 1.30 -1.15 -12.51
N VAL A 185 1.62 -2.40 -12.14
CA VAL A 185 2.89 -3.03 -12.57
C VAL A 185 2.94 -3.22 -14.08
N ALA A 186 1.82 -3.58 -14.72
CA ALA A 186 1.74 -3.68 -16.17
C ALA A 186 2.07 -2.33 -16.84
N ALA A 187 1.45 -1.25 -16.38
CA ALA A 187 1.69 0.10 -16.88
C ALA A 187 3.15 0.56 -16.70
N LEU A 188 3.76 0.25 -15.56
CA LEU A 188 5.16 0.56 -15.29
C LEU A 188 6.13 -0.16 -16.25
N ARG A 189 5.77 -1.36 -16.72
CA ARG A 189 6.58 -2.20 -17.61
C ARG A 189 6.36 -1.95 -19.11
N SER A 190 5.29 -1.25 -19.49
CA SER A 190 4.85 -1.08 -20.89
C SER A 190 5.36 0.16 -21.59
#